data_AF-A0A2V9K2Q1-F1
#
_entry.id   AF-A0A2V9K2Q1-F1
#
_cell.length_a   1.000
_cell.length_b   1.000
_cell.length_c   1.000
_cell.angle_alpha   90.00
_cell.angle_beta   90.00
_cell.angle_gamma   90.00
#
_symmetry.space_group_name_H-M   'P 1'
#
loop_
_entity.id
_entity.type
_entity.pdbx_description
1 polymer ?
#
loop_
_entity_poly.entity_id
_entity_poly.type
_entity_poly.pdbx_seq_one_letter_code
_entity_poly.pdbx_strand_id
1 'polypeptide(L)'
;WQRLRSEFPEKYESYVDLVAGDWTKVKIEVRSDKSRLYVHGAQQPTLLVNDLKQGRSKGAIALWVGPGTVAHFSNLRVSKSSK
;
A
#
# COMPACT_ATOMS: atom_id res chain seq x y z
N TRP A 1 7.94 9.45 5.57
CA TRP A 1 7.40 9.65 4.21
C TRP A 1 7.86 10.98 3.57
N GLN A 2 8.06 12.07 4.35
CA GLN A 2 8.48 13.38 3.82
C GLN A 2 9.72 13.34 2.90
N ARG A 3 10.81 12.68 3.32
CA ARG A 3 12.02 12.52 2.51
C ARG A 3 11.74 11.91 1.12
N LEU A 4 10.94 10.83 1.07
CA LEU A 4 10.62 10.16 -0.19
C LEU A 4 9.80 11.06 -1.14
N ARG A 5 8.88 11.88 -0.62
CA ARG A 5 8.15 12.87 -1.44
C ARG A 5 9.06 13.96 -1.99
N SER A 6 10.07 14.36 -1.20
CA SER A 6 11.05 15.35 -1.62
C SER A 6 12.01 14.81 -2.69
N GLU A 7 12.50 13.58 -2.52
CA GLU A 7 13.48 12.97 -3.42
C GLU A 7 12.83 12.32 -4.65
N PHE A 8 11.59 11.85 -4.52
CA PHE A 8 10.84 11.14 -5.57
C PHE A 8 9.39 11.63 -5.61
N PRO A 9 9.16 12.89 -5.99
CA PRO A 9 7.81 13.45 -6.07
C PRO A 9 6.95 12.58 -6.97
N GLU A 10 5.71 12.29 -6.52
CA GLU A 10 4.68 11.56 -7.28
C GLU A 10 5.03 10.10 -7.64
N LYS A 11 6.22 9.60 -7.32
CA LYS A 11 6.67 8.27 -7.73
C LYS A 11 6.05 7.14 -6.90
N TYR A 12 5.89 7.36 -5.60
CA TYR A 12 5.42 6.36 -4.64
C TYR A 12 4.05 6.71 -4.06
N GLU A 13 3.30 7.54 -4.78
CA GLU A 13 1.96 7.97 -4.42
C GLU A 13 1.09 8.07 -5.67
N SER A 14 -0.22 7.95 -5.50
CA SER A 14 -1.18 8.03 -6.58
C SER A 14 -2.49 8.57 -6.01
N TYR A 15 -3.28 9.18 -6.89
CA TYR A 15 -4.61 9.67 -6.56
C TYR A 15 -5.62 8.52 -6.49
N VAL A 16 -6.52 8.57 -5.51
CA VAL A 16 -7.75 7.76 -5.47
C VAL A 16 -8.78 8.46 -4.60
N ASP A 17 -10.05 8.36 -4.98
CA ASP A 17 -11.16 8.89 -4.19
C ASP A 17 -11.32 8.10 -2.90
N LEU A 18 -11.30 8.80 -1.76
CA LEU A 18 -11.53 8.24 -0.44
C LEU A 18 -12.65 9.01 0.26
N VAL A 19 -13.53 8.29 0.94
CA VAL A 19 -14.62 8.87 1.72
C VAL A 19 -14.28 8.74 3.21
N ALA A 20 -14.31 9.85 3.93
CA ALA A 20 -14.01 9.86 5.35
C ALA A 20 -15.08 9.08 6.13
N GLY A 21 -14.64 8.21 7.04
CA GLY A 21 -15.53 7.35 7.84
C GLY A 21 -15.96 6.04 7.16
N ASP A 22 -15.68 5.87 5.88
CA ASP A 22 -16.04 4.67 5.13
C ASP A 22 -14.91 3.64 5.05
N TRP A 23 -15.30 2.37 4.94
CA TRP A 23 -14.35 1.28 4.75
C TRP A 23 -13.68 1.36 3.38
N THR A 24 -12.36 1.55 3.39
CA THR A 24 -11.55 1.48 2.17
C THR A 24 -10.98 0.07 2.01
N LYS A 25 -11.45 -0.66 1.00
CA LYS A 25 -10.91 -1.99 0.70
C LYS A 25 -9.55 -1.88 0.00
N VAL A 26 -8.51 -2.42 0.62
CA VAL A 26 -7.14 -2.39 0.10
C VAL A 26 -6.65 -3.81 -0.17
N LYS A 27 -5.98 -4.00 -1.31
CA LYS A 27 -5.18 -5.19 -1.61
C LYS A 27 -3.78 -4.74 -2.02
N ILE A 28 -2.75 -5.37 -1.44
CA ILE A 28 -1.35 -5.16 -1.81
C ILE A 28 -0.80 -6.48 -2.32
N GLU A 29 -0.25 -6.48 -3.52
CA GLU A 29 0.50 -7.59 -4.08
C GLU A 29 1.98 -7.21 -4.09
N VAL A 30 2.83 -8.04 -3.48
CA VAL A 30 4.29 -7.86 -3.49
C VAL A 30 4.91 -9.05 -4.21
N ARG A 31 5.72 -8.77 -5.23
CA ARG A 31 6.46 -9.78 -5.99
C ARG A 31 7.88 -9.28 -6.24
N SER A 32 8.87 -9.98 -5.68
CA SER A 32 10.28 -9.59 -5.74
C SER A 32 10.50 -8.17 -5.21
N ASP A 33 10.88 -7.25 -6.09
CA ASP A 33 11.18 -5.84 -5.87
C ASP A 33 10.05 -4.92 -6.37
N LYS A 34 8.87 -5.50 -6.69
CA LYS A 34 7.71 -4.76 -7.18
C LYS A 34 6.53 -4.90 -6.24
N SER A 35 5.72 -3.85 -6.15
CA SER A 35 4.42 -3.91 -5.51
C SER A 35 3.31 -3.29 -6.36
N ARG A 36 2.09 -3.77 -6.15
CA ARG A 36 0.87 -3.26 -6.75
C ARG A 36 -0.15 -3.04 -5.64
N LEU A 37 -0.70 -1.83 -5.58
CA LEU A 37 -1.75 -1.45 -4.66
C LEU A 37 -3.06 -1.35 -5.43
N TYR A 38 -4.10 -1.97 -4.90
CA TYR A 38 -5.46 -1.90 -5.43
C TYR A 38 -6.37 -1.34 -4.34
N VAL A 39 -7.20 -0.38 -4.71
CA VAL A 39 -8.16 0.26 -3.82
C VAL A 39 -9.57 0.03 -4.37
N HIS A 40 -10.56 -0.08 -3.48
CA HIS A 40 -11.99 -0.29 -3.81
C HIS A 40 -12.28 -1.54 -4.65
N GLY A 41 -11.39 -2.54 -4.63
CA GLY A 41 -11.54 -3.75 -5.43
C GLY A 41 -11.35 -3.55 -6.94
N ALA A 42 -10.71 -2.46 -7.36
CA ALA A 42 -10.39 -2.21 -8.76
C ALA A 42 -9.65 -3.39 -9.41
N GLN A 43 -9.97 -3.68 -10.67
CA GLN A 43 -9.29 -4.73 -11.44
C GLN A 43 -7.85 -4.35 -11.78
N GLN A 44 -7.62 -3.05 -12.03
CA GLN A 44 -6.30 -2.49 -12.29
C GLN A 44 -5.71 -1.87 -11.01
N PRO A 45 -4.38 -1.91 -10.83
CA PRO A 45 -3.74 -1.32 -9.68
C PRO A 45 -3.82 0.22 -9.72
N THR A 46 -4.14 0.82 -8.57
CA THR A 46 -4.13 2.26 -8.32
C THR A 46 -2.72 2.82 -8.29
N LEU A 47 -1.75 2.03 -7.81
CA LEU A 47 -0.34 2.38 -7.78
C LEU A 47 0.52 1.16 -8.11
N LEU A 48 1.47 1.33 -9.03
CA LEU A 48 2.52 0.37 -9.33
C LEU A 48 3.85 0.92 -8.82
N VAL A 49 4.53 0.15 -7.97
CA VAL A 49 5.90 0.43 -7.56
C VAL A 49 6.81 -0.60 -8.21
N ASN A 50 7.68 -0.15 -9.10
CA ASN A 50 8.58 -1.02 -9.86
C ASN A 50 9.96 -1.18 -9.20
N ASP A 51 10.29 -0.37 -8.19
CA ASP A 51 11.59 -0.34 -7.54
C ASP A 51 11.47 -0.20 -6.01
N LEU A 52 11.02 -1.26 -5.32
CA LEU A 52 11.06 -1.32 -3.86
C LEU A 52 12.51 -1.16 -3.39
N LYS A 53 12.75 -0.12 -2.58
CA LYS A 53 14.11 0.32 -2.22
C LYS A 53 14.92 -0.68 -1.39
N GLN A 54 14.27 -1.67 -0.78
CA GLN A 54 14.96 -2.76 -0.07
C GLN A 54 15.18 -4.01 -0.94
N GLY A 55 14.84 -3.95 -2.23
CA GLY A 55 14.94 -5.08 -3.16
C GLY A 55 14.09 -6.28 -2.70
N ARG A 56 14.60 -7.48 -3.01
CA ARG A 56 13.97 -8.74 -2.59
C ARG A 56 14.26 -9.00 -1.11
N SER A 57 13.36 -8.58 -0.23
CA SER A 57 13.48 -8.75 1.21
C SER A 57 12.30 -9.53 1.82
N LYS A 58 12.41 -9.87 3.11
CA LYS A 58 11.34 -10.42 3.94
C LYS A 58 11.27 -9.60 5.23
N GLY A 59 10.07 -9.42 5.76
CA GLY A 59 9.86 -8.66 6.98
C GLY A 59 8.47 -8.86 7.56
N ALA A 60 8.21 -8.16 8.67
CA ALA A 60 6.91 -8.14 9.31
C ALA A 60 5.93 -7.23 8.54
N ILE A 61 4.63 -7.46 8.75
CA ILE A 61 3.56 -6.55 8.32
C ILE A 61 3.15 -5.73 9.54
N ALA A 62 3.06 -4.42 9.38
CA ALA A 62 2.62 -3.50 10.42
C ALA A 62 1.41 -2.70 9.94
N LEU A 63 0.48 -2.44 10.85
CA LEU A 63 -0.58 -1.47 10.68
C LEU A 63 -0.15 -0.20 11.42
N TRP A 64 0.00 0.90 10.68
CA TRP A 64 0.50 2.15 11.23
C TRP A 64 -0.60 3.21 11.21
N VAL A 65 -0.69 3.96 12.30
CA VAL A 65 -1.68 5.02 12.53
C VAL A 65 -0.92 6.25 13.00
N GLY A 66 -1.23 7.40 12.41
CA GLY A 66 -0.56 8.66 12.76
C GLY A 66 -0.99 9.18 14.13
N PRO A 67 -0.18 10.02 14.80
CA PRO A 67 -0.56 10.69 16.04
C PRO A 67 -1.89 11.43 15.91
N GLY A 68 -2.75 11.32 16.92
CA GLY A 68 -4.05 12.00 16.94
C GLY A 68 -5.12 11.42 16.02
N THR A 69 -4.87 10.28 15.37
CA THR A 69 -5.86 9.62 14.50
C THR A 69 -6.41 8.35 15.12
N VAL A 70 -7.71 8.12 14.96
CA VAL A 70 -8.36 6.85 15.28
C VAL A 70 -8.55 6.10 13.97
N ALA A 71 -8.05 4.87 13.90
CA ALA A 71 -8.18 4.01 12.74
C ALA A 71 -8.70 2.64 13.15
N HIS A 72 -9.56 2.08 12.31
CA HIS A 72 -10.10 0.73 12.47
C HIS A 72 -9.60 -0.14 11.32
N PHE A 73 -9.16 -1.36 11.64
CA PHE A 73 -8.75 -2.35 10.66
C PHE A 73 -9.57 -3.61 10.87
N SER A 74 -10.02 -4.20 9.77
CA SER A 74 -10.79 -5.44 9.79
C SER A 74 -10.48 -6.29 8.57
N ASN A 75 -10.74 -7.59 8.66
CA ASN A 75 -10.58 -8.55 7.57
C ASN A 75 -9.16 -8.63 6.96
N LEU A 76 -8.12 -8.42 7.79
CA LEU A 76 -6.74 -8.62 7.35
C LEU A 76 -6.50 -10.10 7.02
N ARG A 77 -6.10 -10.37 5.78
CA ARG A 77 -5.70 -11.69 5.30
C ARG A 77 -4.35 -11.59 4.62
N VAL A 78 -3.47 -12.53 4.93
CA VAL A 78 -2.14 -12.62 4.34
C VAL A 78 -1.99 -13.99 3.72
N SER A 79 -1.77 -14.03 2.42
CA SER A 79 -1.59 -15.26 1.66
C SER A 79 -0.35 -15.15 0.78
N LYS A 80 0.36 -16.27 0.61
CA LYS A 80 1.36 -16.35 -0.45
C LYS A 80 0.64 -16.37 -1.79
N SER A 81 1.10 -15.60 -2.75
CA SER A 81 0.71 -15.80 -4.15
C SER A 81 1.17 -17.20 -4.57
N SER A 82 0.27 -18.03 -5.11
CA SER A 82 0.68 -19.21 -5.87
C SER A 82 1.53 -18.76 -7.07
N LYS A 83 2.46 -19.64 -7.48
CA LYS A 83 3.31 -19.43 -8.65
C LYS A 83 2.47 -19.27 -9.91
#